data_AF-A0A0L0LAV7-F1
#
_entry.id   AF-A0A0L0LAV7-F1
#
_cell.length_a   1.000
_cell.length_b   1.000
_cell.length_c   1.000
_cell.angle_alpha   90.00
_cell.angle_beta   90.00
_cell.angle_gamma   90.00
#
_symmetry.space_group_name_H-M   'P 1'
#
loop_
_entity.id
_entity.type
_entity.pdbx_description
1 polymer ?
#
loop_
_entity_poly.entity_id
_entity_poly.type
_entity_poly.pdbx_seq_one_letter_code
_entity_poly.pdbx_strand_id
1 'polypeptide(L)'
;MIVVLIIITTITSIVLLGQNTFNRSLVLTDTAYTLAFSIREAQSRGLSSKLFGSIQNVGYGIHLTSATPKSYIVFADISPSSPSTLGGLCPNHTVSSGPEAKRGNCVYTDSGEVLKTYTLEKGFNISNFCGLEPSNVNRCSGYLSALDVSFTRPNTQATIIGITSGSSYIELTTAAITLTSPDGTSHRCIAVSKVGVVSVATGACP
;
A
#
# COMPACT_ATOMS: atom_id res chain seq x y z
N MET A 1 -43.67 -36.24 7.27
CA MET A 1 -43.46 -34.77 7.24
C MET A 1 -42.26 -34.34 8.08
N ILE A 2 -42.05 -34.85 9.31
CA ILE A 2 -40.87 -34.53 10.17
C ILE A 2 -39.51 -34.81 9.50
N VAL A 3 -39.37 -35.94 8.81
CA VAL A 3 -38.10 -36.33 8.16
C VAL A 3 -37.67 -35.30 7.10
N VAL A 4 -38.62 -34.74 6.36
CA VAL A 4 -38.33 -33.75 5.30
C VAL A 4 -37.89 -32.43 5.92
N LEU A 5 -38.54 -31.98 7.01
CA LEU A 5 -38.15 -30.76 7.72
C LEU A 5 -36.72 -30.87 8.25
N ILE A 6 -36.34 -32.02 8.81
CA ILE A 6 -34.98 -32.25 9.29
C ILE A 6 -33.97 -32.10 8.15
N ILE A 7 -34.19 -32.77 7.01
CA ILE A 7 -33.27 -32.73 5.87
C ILE A 7 -33.15 -31.31 5.28
N ILE A 8 -34.24 -30.57 5.18
CA ILE A 8 -34.20 -29.19 4.69
C ILE A 8 -33.37 -28.32 5.65
N THR A 9 -33.65 -28.38 6.95
CA THR A 9 -32.90 -27.56 7.93
C THR A 9 -31.41 -27.87 7.97
N THR A 10 -31.01 -29.14 7.83
CA THR A 10 -29.59 -29.51 7.80
C THR A 10 -28.89 -29.00 6.54
N ILE A 11 -29.50 -29.17 5.36
CA ILE A 11 -28.93 -28.69 4.09
C ILE A 11 -28.84 -27.16 4.10
N THR A 12 -29.91 -26.46 4.51
CA THR A 12 -29.91 -24.99 4.56
C THR A 12 -28.84 -24.46 5.51
N SER A 13 -28.60 -25.13 6.65
CA SER A 13 -27.54 -24.75 7.59
C SER A 13 -26.15 -24.85 6.95
N ILE A 14 -25.86 -25.94 6.24
CA ILE A 14 -24.57 -26.14 5.55
C ILE A 14 -24.35 -25.05 4.48
N VAL A 15 -25.40 -24.75 3.70
CA VAL A 15 -25.33 -23.74 2.64
C VAL A 15 -25.10 -22.33 3.21
N LEU A 16 -25.82 -21.94 4.27
CA LEU A 16 -25.66 -20.63 4.91
C LEU A 16 -24.25 -20.42 5.48
N LEU A 17 -23.69 -21.46 6.12
CA LEU A 17 -22.32 -21.42 6.66
C LEU A 17 -21.29 -21.28 5.54
N GLY A 18 -21.47 -21.98 4.41
CA GLY A 18 -20.60 -21.86 3.23
C GLY A 18 -20.70 -20.51 2.52
N GLN A 19 -21.90 -19.90 2.48
CA GLN A 19 -22.11 -18.63 1.79
C GLN A 19 -21.40 -17.47 2.50
N ASN A 20 -21.35 -17.47 3.83
CA ASN A 20 -20.70 -16.41 4.60
C ASN A 20 -19.16 -16.40 4.41
N THR A 21 -18.52 -17.57 4.37
CA THR A 21 -17.07 -17.68 4.16
C THR A 21 -16.68 -17.30 2.72
N PHE A 22 -17.46 -17.73 1.73
CA PHE A 22 -17.23 -17.38 0.33
C PHE A 22 -17.38 -15.88 0.08
N ASN A 23 -18.46 -15.26 0.58
CA ASN A 23 -18.68 -13.82 0.44
C ASN A 23 -17.53 -13.00 1.05
N ARG A 24 -17.04 -13.40 2.23
CA ARG A 24 -15.87 -12.75 2.86
C ARG A 24 -14.59 -12.88 2.02
N SER A 25 -14.31 -14.06 1.46
CA SER A 25 -13.14 -14.29 0.60
C SER A 25 -13.20 -13.45 -0.69
N LEU A 26 -14.38 -13.30 -1.28
CA LEU A 26 -14.59 -12.43 -2.43
C LEU A 26 -14.32 -10.96 -2.08
N VAL A 27 -14.90 -10.46 -0.98
CA VAL A 27 -14.67 -9.06 -0.58
C VAL A 27 -13.20 -8.80 -0.21
N LEU A 28 -12.54 -9.75 0.46
CA LEU A 28 -11.10 -9.62 0.75
C LEU A 28 -10.26 -9.55 -0.54
N THR A 29 -10.66 -10.32 -1.56
CA THR A 29 -9.98 -10.31 -2.85
C THR A 29 -10.22 -9.00 -3.60
N ASP A 30 -11.46 -8.51 -3.60
CA ASP A 30 -11.85 -7.22 -4.19
C ASP A 30 -11.12 -6.03 -3.54
N THR A 31 -11.04 -6.01 -2.20
CA THR A 31 -10.30 -4.98 -1.46
C THR A 31 -8.80 -5.02 -1.73
N ALA A 32 -8.20 -6.22 -1.85
CA ALA A 32 -6.81 -6.38 -2.25
C ALA A 32 -6.54 -5.85 -3.67
N TYR A 33 -7.44 -6.14 -4.61
CA TYR A 33 -7.33 -5.60 -5.97
C TYR A 33 -7.56 -4.09 -6.00
N THR A 34 -8.45 -3.55 -5.18
CA THR A 34 -8.67 -2.10 -5.06
C THR A 34 -7.41 -1.40 -4.55
N LEU A 35 -6.74 -1.95 -3.53
CA LEU A 35 -5.45 -1.44 -3.05
C LEU A 35 -4.38 -1.53 -4.15
N ALA A 36 -4.24 -2.68 -4.81
CA ALA A 36 -3.28 -2.83 -5.92
C ALA A 36 -3.56 -1.87 -7.08
N PHE A 37 -4.84 -1.59 -7.37
CA PHE A 37 -5.23 -0.60 -8.36
C PHE A 37 -4.82 0.82 -7.95
N SER A 38 -4.99 1.19 -6.67
CA SER A 38 -4.58 2.50 -6.16
C SER A 38 -3.07 2.74 -6.32
N ILE A 39 -2.24 1.72 -6.13
CA ILE A 39 -0.78 1.77 -6.33
C ILE A 39 -0.46 2.01 -7.81
N ARG A 40 -1.14 1.31 -8.72
CA ARG A 40 -0.98 1.50 -10.17
C ARG A 40 -1.47 2.87 -10.63
N GLU A 41 -2.52 3.38 -10.00
CA GLU A 41 -2.98 4.75 -10.24
C GLU A 41 -1.93 5.77 -9.81
N ALA A 42 -1.35 5.61 -8.61
CA ALA A 42 -0.26 6.45 -8.12
C ALA A 42 0.95 6.41 -9.07
N GLN A 43 1.34 5.22 -9.54
CA GLN A 43 2.39 5.06 -10.55
C GLN A 43 2.08 5.83 -11.84
N SER A 44 0.87 5.67 -12.39
CA SER A 44 0.45 6.39 -13.61
C SER A 44 0.48 7.92 -13.40
N ARG A 45 0.03 8.42 -12.26
CA ARG A 45 0.03 9.85 -11.92
C ARG A 45 1.44 10.42 -11.75
N GLY A 46 2.32 9.68 -11.06
CA GLY A 46 3.73 10.05 -10.84
C GLY A 46 4.55 10.08 -12.14
N LEU A 47 4.39 9.07 -13.00
CA LEU A 47 5.07 9.02 -14.29
C LEU A 47 4.56 10.06 -15.29
N SER A 48 3.25 10.36 -15.25
CA SER A 48 2.65 11.39 -16.09
C SER A 48 2.89 12.82 -15.59
N SER A 49 3.59 13.00 -14.45
CA SER A 49 3.79 14.31 -13.80
C SER A 49 2.48 15.09 -13.65
N LYS A 50 1.42 14.42 -13.16
CA LYS A 50 0.15 15.12 -12.95
C LYS A 50 0.32 16.21 -11.90
N LEU A 51 -0.18 17.40 -12.21
CA LEU A 51 -0.17 18.55 -11.30
C LEU A 51 -0.94 18.21 -10.02
N PHE A 52 -0.38 18.60 -8.88
CA PHE A 52 -1.08 18.62 -7.60
C PHE A 52 -1.27 20.08 -7.20
N GLY A 53 -2.51 20.58 -7.28
CA GLY A 53 -2.79 22.00 -7.20
C GLY A 53 -2.05 22.77 -8.31
N SER A 54 -1.14 23.66 -7.92
CA SER A 54 -0.29 24.44 -8.83
C SER A 54 1.15 23.92 -8.94
N ILE A 55 1.46 22.76 -8.35
CA ILE A 55 2.81 22.20 -8.28
C ILE A 55 2.96 21.12 -9.36
N GLN A 56 4.00 21.24 -10.18
CA GLN A 56 4.38 20.28 -11.23
C GLN A 56 5.50 19.34 -10.73
N ASN A 57 5.70 18.20 -11.41
CA ASN A 57 6.77 17.23 -11.13
C ASN A 57 6.72 16.64 -9.71
N VAL A 58 5.49 16.43 -9.23
CA VAL A 58 5.18 15.85 -7.93
C VAL A 58 5.20 14.32 -8.03
N GLY A 59 5.78 13.66 -7.03
CA GLY A 59 5.68 12.22 -6.86
C GLY A 59 4.32 11.80 -6.31
N TYR A 60 3.82 10.63 -6.71
CA TYR A 60 2.61 10.08 -6.11
C TYR A 60 2.91 8.74 -5.48
N GLY A 61 2.33 8.50 -4.32
CA GLY A 61 2.58 7.29 -3.56
C GLY A 61 1.44 6.87 -2.68
N ILE A 62 1.65 5.74 -2.00
CA ILE A 62 0.78 5.23 -0.95
C ILE A 62 1.53 5.18 0.37
N HIS A 63 0.84 5.60 1.43
CA HIS A 63 1.32 5.57 2.80
C HIS A 63 0.48 4.58 3.61
N LEU A 64 1.15 3.66 4.27
CA LEU A 64 0.58 2.65 5.14
C LEU A 64 1.20 2.81 6.52
N THR A 65 0.40 2.89 7.56
CA THR A 65 0.89 2.98 8.94
C THR A 65 0.29 1.86 9.80
N SER A 66 1.07 1.36 10.75
CA SER A 66 0.59 0.40 11.75
C SER A 66 -0.35 1.04 12.77
N ALA A 67 -0.36 2.37 12.90
CA ALA A 67 -1.24 3.09 13.82
C ALA A 67 -2.71 3.06 13.37
N THR A 68 -2.95 3.10 12.05
CA THR A 68 -4.29 3.06 11.45
C THR A 68 -4.39 1.91 10.45
N PRO A 69 -4.46 0.65 10.91
CA PRO A 69 -4.39 -0.52 10.03
C PRO A 69 -5.64 -0.68 9.14
N LYS A 70 -6.69 0.11 9.37
CA LYS A 70 -7.96 0.08 8.61
C LYS A 70 -8.00 1.11 7.48
N SER A 71 -6.94 1.89 7.29
CA SER A 71 -6.90 2.92 6.26
C SER A 71 -5.53 3.04 5.65
N TYR A 72 -5.49 3.45 4.40
CA TYR A 72 -4.28 3.83 3.69
C TYR A 72 -4.50 5.16 3.00
N ILE A 73 -3.41 5.90 2.80
CA ILE A 73 -3.44 7.24 2.24
C ILE A 73 -2.73 7.20 0.89
N VAL A 74 -3.40 7.68 -0.16
CA VAL A 74 -2.71 8.06 -1.40
C VAL A 74 -2.28 9.50 -1.24
N PHE A 75 -0.98 9.74 -1.41
CA PHE A 75 -0.38 11.05 -1.20
C PHE A 75 0.34 11.56 -2.45
N ALA A 76 0.52 12.87 -2.49
CA ALA A 76 1.30 13.61 -3.46
C ALA A 76 2.49 14.25 -2.72
N ASP A 77 3.69 13.82 -3.06
CA ASP A 77 4.95 14.19 -2.42
C ASP A 77 5.36 15.62 -2.77
N ILE A 78 4.92 16.58 -1.96
CA ILE A 78 5.13 18.02 -2.14
C ILE A 78 5.95 18.63 -1.01
N SER A 79 6.23 17.88 0.04
CA SER A 79 6.97 18.28 1.23
C SER A 79 8.31 17.54 1.32
N PRO A 80 9.43 18.24 1.47
CA PRO A 80 9.56 19.68 1.63
C PRO A 80 9.22 20.47 0.34
N SER A 81 8.68 21.68 0.52
CA SER A 81 8.22 22.55 -0.56
C SER A 81 9.34 23.09 -1.45
N SER A 82 10.59 23.00 -0.99
CA SER A 82 11.77 23.33 -1.78
C SER A 82 12.33 22.07 -2.44
N PRO A 83 12.65 22.11 -3.74
CA PRO A 83 13.41 21.03 -4.35
C PRO A 83 14.76 20.89 -3.64
N SER A 84 15.12 19.65 -3.30
CA SER A 84 16.30 19.37 -2.50
C SER A 84 16.99 18.10 -2.98
N THR A 85 18.31 18.02 -2.79
CA THR A 85 19.10 16.85 -3.21
C THR A 85 19.03 15.78 -2.11
N LEU A 86 17.89 15.10 -1.98
CA LEU A 86 17.67 14.04 -0.99
C LEU A 86 18.13 12.66 -1.49
N GLY A 87 19.28 12.59 -2.17
CA GLY A 87 19.76 11.40 -2.86
C GLY A 87 19.88 10.11 -2.02
N GLY A 88 19.86 10.20 -0.69
CA GLY A 88 19.85 9.04 0.22
C GLY A 88 18.47 8.53 0.64
N LEU A 89 17.41 9.34 0.47
CA LEU A 89 16.03 9.03 0.83
C LEU A 89 15.19 8.83 -0.44
N CYS A 90 15.34 9.76 -1.36
CA CYS A 90 14.86 9.70 -2.73
C CYS A 90 16.07 9.55 -3.66
N PRO A 91 16.37 8.34 -4.16
CA PRO A 91 17.49 8.13 -5.09
C PRO A 91 17.43 9.03 -6.35
N ASN A 92 16.25 9.54 -6.68
CA ASN A 92 15.95 10.30 -7.89
C ASN A 92 15.83 11.82 -7.68
N HIS A 93 16.17 12.33 -6.50
CA HIS A 93 16.22 13.76 -6.18
C HIS A 93 17.68 14.23 -6.26
N THR A 94 18.21 14.28 -7.48
CA THR A 94 19.61 14.63 -7.77
C THR A 94 19.77 16.10 -8.16
N VAL A 95 18.67 16.77 -8.49
CA VAL A 95 18.64 18.14 -9.00
C VAL A 95 17.80 19.03 -8.08
N SER A 96 18.41 20.11 -7.58
CA SER A 96 17.78 21.10 -6.69
C SER A 96 17.32 22.36 -7.42
N SER A 97 17.66 22.52 -8.70
CA SER A 97 17.33 23.70 -9.51
C SER A 97 17.06 23.33 -10.97
N GLY A 98 16.18 24.10 -11.63
CA GLY A 98 15.82 23.94 -13.04
C GLY A 98 14.49 23.21 -13.27
N PRO A 99 14.08 23.02 -14.53
CA PRO A 99 12.79 22.40 -14.88
C PRO A 99 12.63 20.95 -14.40
N GLU A 100 13.75 20.29 -14.12
CA GLU A 100 13.81 18.90 -13.66
C GLU A 100 13.84 18.77 -12.13
N ALA A 101 13.92 19.90 -11.41
CA ALA A 101 13.91 19.92 -9.96
C ALA A 101 12.58 19.39 -9.41
N LYS A 102 12.68 18.44 -8.48
CA LYS A 102 11.52 17.79 -7.86
C LYS A 102 11.41 18.22 -6.41
N ARG A 103 10.18 18.48 -5.97
CA ARG A 103 9.85 18.68 -4.57
C ARG A 103 9.58 17.33 -3.92
N GLY A 104 9.57 17.30 -2.59
CA GLY A 104 9.26 16.08 -1.86
C GLY A 104 10.46 15.32 -1.32
N ASN A 105 10.18 14.33 -0.48
CA ASN A 105 11.13 13.40 0.13
C ASN A 105 10.73 11.92 -0.01
N CYS A 106 9.81 11.61 -0.93
CA CYS A 106 9.33 10.26 -1.27
C CYS A 106 8.55 9.57 -0.14
N VAL A 107 8.23 10.31 0.92
CA VAL A 107 7.64 9.86 2.17
C VAL A 107 6.43 10.75 2.46
N TYR A 108 5.40 10.19 3.09
CA TYR A 108 4.29 11.02 3.57
C TYR A 108 4.68 11.75 4.86
N THR A 109 4.59 13.09 4.87
CA THR A 109 4.99 13.92 6.02
C THR A 109 3.86 14.81 6.57
N ASP A 110 2.99 15.33 5.70
CA ASP A 110 1.98 16.32 6.09
C ASP A 110 0.59 15.98 5.52
N SER A 111 -0.45 16.37 6.26
CA SER A 111 -1.84 16.45 5.83
C SER A 111 -2.06 17.19 4.49
N GLY A 112 -1.19 18.14 4.13
CA GLY A 112 -1.24 18.84 2.85
C GLY A 112 -0.93 17.96 1.63
N GLU A 113 -0.34 16.79 1.84
CA GLU A 113 0.06 15.84 0.81
C GLU A 113 -1.05 14.82 0.49
N VAL A 114 -2.15 14.82 1.24
CA VAL A 114 -3.22 13.84 1.09
C VAL A 114 -3.98 14.10 -0.20
N LEU A 115 -3.87 13.16 -1.15
CA LEU A 115 -4.73 13.14 -2.34
C LEU A 115 -6.07 12.49 -1.99
N LYS A 116 -6.02 11.32 -1.35
CA LYS A 116 -7.21 10.55 -0.99
C LYS A 116 -6.91 9.56 0.12
N THR A 117 -7.76 9.54 1.13
CA THR A 117 -7.75 8.51 2.17
C THR A 117 -8.77 7.44 1.83
N TYR A 118 -8.34 6.18 1.85
CA TYR A 118 -9.20 5.03 1.65
C TYR A 118 -9.33 4.28 2.97
N THR A 119 -10.57 4.09 3.42
CA THR A 119 -10.90 3.26 4.57
C THR A 119 -11.31 1.88 4.08
N LEU A 120 -10.68 0.84 4.61
CA LEU A 120 -11.06 -0.55 4.36
C LEU A 120 -12.42 -0.80 5.01
N GLU A 121 -13.40 -1.18 4.20
CA GLU A 121 -14.74 -1.47 4.67
C GLU A 121 -14.82 -2.83 5.39
N LYS A 122 -15.95 -3.10 6.05
CA LYS A 122 -16.31 -4.44 6.59
C LYS A 122 -15.29 -5.05 7.57
N GLY A 123 -14.49 -4.21 8.24
CA GLY A 123 -13.59 -4.60 9.31
C GLY A 123 -12.28 -5.23 8.85
N PHE A 124 -11.99 -5.24 7.55
CA PHE A 124 -10.69 -5.67 7.03
C PHE A 124 -9.59 -4.72 7.51
N ASN A 125 -8.41 -5.28 7.76
CA ASN A 125 -7.25 -4.53 8.22
C ASN A 125 -5.98 -5.01 7.52
N ILE A 126 -5.02 -4.10 7.42
CA ILE A 126 -3.63 -4.38 7.06
C ILE A 126 -2.98 -4.96 8.32
N SER A 127 -2.71 -6.26 8.33
CA SER A 127 -2.10 -6.92 9.49
C SER A 127 -0.61 -6.69 9.57
N ASN A 128 0.05 -6.72 8.41
CA ASN A 128 1.49 -6.67 8.31
C ASN A 128 1.90 -6.05 6.98
N PHE A 129 2.96 -5.28 7.02
CA PHE A 129 3.67 -4.82 5.85
C PHE A 129 5.16 -5.08 6.07
N CYS A 130 5.80 -5.69 5.08
CA CYS A 130 7.20 -6.05 5.12
C CYS A 130 7.94 -5.52 3.89
N GLY A 131 9.25 -5.51 3.95
CA GLY A 131 10.10 -5.28 2.79
C GLY A 131 11.51 -5.79 2.98
N LEU A 132 12.19 -6.07 1.86
CA LEU A 132 13.58 -6.51 1.86
C LEU A 132 14.51 -5.31 1.71
N GLU A 133 15.43 -5.13 2.64
CA GLU A 133 16.55 -4.20 2.48
C GLU A 133 17.51 -4.65 1.37
N PRO A 134 18.34 -3.76 0.80
CA PRO A 134 19.42 -4.14 -0.12
C PRO A 134 20.41 -5.16 0.47
N SER A 135 20.48 -5.24 1.80
CA SER A 135 21.27 -6.21 2.58
C SER A 135 20.62 -7.61 2.68
N ASN A 136 19.49 -7.85 2.00
CA ASN A 136 18.66 -9.07 2.08
C ASN A 136 18.05 -9.34 3.47
N VAL A 137 17.89 -8.32 4.30
CA VAL A 137 17.18 -8.43 5.58
C VAL A 137 15.71 -8.08 5.39
N ASN A 138 14.81 -8.99 5.75
CA ASN A 138 13.37 -8.73 5.71
C ASN A 138 12.93 -7.97 6.98
N ARG A 139 12.36 -6.78 6.80
CA ARG A 139 11.83 -5.94 7.88
C ARG A 139 10.32 -5.88 7.76
N CYS A 140 9.61 -6.15 8.85
CA CYS A 140 8.16 -6.23 8.90
C CYS A 140 7.54 -5.24 9.91
N SER A 141 6.21 -5.17 9.91
CA SER A 141 5.44 -4.43 10.90
C SER A 141 5.81 -4.91 12.30
N GLY A 142 6.27 -3.99 13.15
CA GLY A 142 6.86 -4.28 14.46
C GLY A 142 8.27 -3.68 14.58
N TYR A 143 9.04 -3.74 13.49
CA TYR A 143 10.24 -2.89 13.31
C TYR A 143 9.89 -1.64 12.51
N LEU A 144 9.05 -1.81 11.49
CA LEU A 144 8.47 -0.73 10.69
C LEU A 144 7.19 -0.21 11.35
N SER A 145 7.08 1.11 11.51
CA SER A 145 5.89 1.84 11.94
C SER A 145 5.03 2.28 10.76
N ALA A 146 5.66 2.54 9.61
CA ALA A 146 4.98 2.85 8.35
C ALA A 146 5.79 2.41 7.13
N LEU A 147 5.11 2.37 5.99
CA LEU A 147 5.66 2.00 4.69
C LEU A 147 5.11 2.96 3.64
N ASP A 148 6.03 3.58 2.90
CA ASP A 148 5.75 4.46 1.78
C ASP A 148 6.23 3.84 0.48
N VAL A 149 5.37 3.87 -0.53
CA VAL A 149 5.70 3.46 -1.90
C VAL A 149 5.37 4.60 -2.82
N SER A 150 6.38 5.23 -3.40
CA SER A 150 6.22 6.41 -4.26
C SER A 150 6.84 6.23 -5.64
N PHE A 151 6.26 6.93 -6.62
CA PHE A 151 6.65 6.90 -8.02
C PHE A 151 6.86 8.33 -8.52
N THR A 152 7.99 8.58 -9.15
CA THR A 152 8.38 9.92 -9.64
C THR A 152 8.93 9.84 -11.06
N ARG A 153 8.44 10.70 -11.97
CA ARG A 153 9.07 10.90 -13.28
C ARG A 153 10.54 11.32 -13.09
N PRO A 154 11.49 10.89 -13.95
CA PRO A 154 11.35 10.00 -15.10
C PRO A 154 11.57 8.51 -14.77
N ASN A 155 11.74 8.16 -13.50
CA ASN A 155 12.10 6.80 -13.13
C ASN A 155 10.84 5.92 -13.04
N THR A 156 10.85 4.78 -13.73
CA THR A 156 9.78 3.78 -13.70
C THR A 156 9.83 2.89 -12.46
N GLN A 157 10.94 2.94 -11.70
CA GLN A 157 11.12 2.22 -10.46
C GLN A 157 10.32 2.84 -9.31
N ALA A 158 9.79 1.97 -8.45
CA ALA A 158 9.18 2.37 -7.19
C ALA A 158 10.29 2.75 -6.19
N THR A 159 10.12 3.88 -5.52
CA THR A 159 10.90 4.21 -4.32
C THR A 159 10.13 3.71 -3.12
N ILE A 160 10.67 2.72 -2.41
CA ILE A 160 10.01 2.07 -1.29
C ILE A 160 10.79 2.43 -0.02
N ILE A 161 10.13 3.08 0.93
CA ILE A 161 10.74 3.56 2.16
C ILE A 161 9.96 3.01 3.35
N GLY A 162 10.66 2.28 4.21
CA GLY A 162 10.15 1.90 5.53
C GLY A 162 10.48 2.97 6.56
N ILE A 163 9.50 3.35 7.37
CA ILE A 163 9.70 4.21 8.53
C ILE A 163 9.76 3.30 9.75
N THR A 164 10.81 3.41 10.56
CA THR A 164 10.94 2.64 11.80
C THR A 164 10.20 3.29 12.97
N SER A 165 10.03 2.57 14.08
CA SER A 165 9.49 3.13 15.33
C SER A 165 10.31 4.30 15.89
N GLY A 166 11.59 4.42 15.52
CA GLY A 166 12.47 5.54 15.86
C GLY A 166 12.39 6.72 14.89
N SER A 167 11.44 6.74 13.96
CA SER A 167 11.32 7.75 12.88
C SER A 167 12.53 7.81 11.94
N SER A 168 13.30 6.73 11.84
CA SER A 168 14.36 6.60 10.84
C SER A 168 13.81 5.99 9.56
N TYR A 169 14.34 6.42 8.42
CA TYR A 169 13.96 5.94 7.11
C TYR A 169 14.93 4.87 6.61
N ILE A 170 14.39 3.85 5.96
CA ILE A 170 15.15 2.72 5.41
C ILE A 170 14.65 2.47 3.99
N GLU A 171 15.57 2.41 3.03
CA GLU A 171 15.23 2.04 1.66
C GLU A 171 15.00 0.53 1.55
N LEU A 172 13.90 0.15 0.91
CA LEU A 172 13.51 -1.23 0.67
C LEU A 172 13.50 -1.52 -0.84
N THR A 173 13.80 -2.75 -1.20
CA THR A 173 13.81 -3.27 -2.58
C THR A 173 12.48 -3.93 -2.95
N THR A 174 11.74 -4.41 -1.96
CA THR A 174 10.40 -4.97 -2.11
C THR A 174 9.52 -4.48 -0.99
N ALA A 175 8.22 -4.46 -1.24
CA ALA A 175 7.17 -4.23 -0.26
C ALA A 175 6.14 -5.35 -0.38
N ALA A 176 5.72 -5.89 0.76
CA ALA A 176 4.76 -6.96 0.87
C ALA A 176 3.71 -6.55 1.90
N ILE A 177 2.48 -6.32 1.45
CA ILE A 177 1.38 -5.79 2.26
C ILE A 177 0.35 -6.89 2.42
N THR A 178 0.04 -7.26 3.66
CA THR A 178 -0.90 -8.34 3.99
C THR A 178 -2.21 -7.78 4.52
N LEU A 179 -3.30 -8.08 3.81
CA LEU A 179 -4.67 -7.79 4.23
C LEU A 179 -5.29 -9.01 4.90
N THR A 180 -6.04 -8.80 5.97
CA THR A 180 -6.63 -9.88 6.75
C THR A 180 -8.11 -9.67 6.99
N SER A 181 -8.87 -10.76 6.96
CA SER A 181 -10.27 -10.77 7.38
C SER A 181 -10.41 -10.47 8.88
N PRO A 182 -11.56 -9.92 9.32
CA PRO A 182 -11.83 -9.67 10.74
C PRO A 182 -11.67 -10.90 11.64
N ASP A 183 -11.89 -12.10 11.09
CA ASP A 183 -11.75 -13.37 11.83
C ASP A 183 -10.30 -13.90 11.88
N GLY A 184 -9.37 -13.25 11.17
CA GLY A 184 -7.96 -13.64 11.12
C GLY A 184 -7.66 -14.93 10.34
N THR A 185 -8.64 -15.53 9.67
CA THR A 185 -8.47 -16.82 8.97
C THR A 185 -8.07 -16.70 7.51
N SER A 186 -8.46 -15.61 6.85
CA SER A 186 -8.21 -15.39 5.42
C SER A 186 -7.31 -14.20 5.23
N HIS A 187 -6.28 -14.37 4.40
CA HIS A 187 -5.28 -13.34 4.12
C HIS A 187 -5.06 -13.20 2.61
N ARG A 188 -4.75 -11.98 2.18
CA ARG A 188 -4.32 -11.65 0.82
C ARG A 188 -3.06 -10.81 0.89
N CYS A 189 -2.09 -11.12 0.05
CA CYS A 189 -0.86 -10.34 -0.03
C CYS A 189 -0.82 -9.52 -1.31
N ILE A 190 -0.36 -8.28 -1.19
CA ILE A 190 -0.04 -7.39 -2.30
C ILE A 190 1.47 -7.17 -2.25
N ALA A 191 2.18 -7.58 -3.30
CA ALA A 191 3.60 -7.36 -3.41
C ALA A 191 3.90 -6.26 -4.44
N VAL A 192 4.81 -5.37 -4.06
CA VAL A 192 5.35 -4.31 -4.91
C VAL A 192 6.85 -4.45 -4.95
N SER A 193 7.42 -4.53 -6.15
CA SER A 193 8.87 -4.55 -6.33
C SER A 193 9.41 -3.16 -6.64
N LYS A 194 10.70 -2.94 -6.37
CA LYS A 194 11.41 -1.72 -6.79
C LYS A 194 11.34 -1.49 -8.29
N VAL A 195 11.18 -2.53 -9.12
CA VAL A 195 10.97 -2.37 -10.57
C VAL A 195 9.55 -1.91 -10.94
N GLY A 196 8.67 -1.69 -9.97
CA GLY A 196 7.31 -1.16 -10.18
C GLY A 196 6.28 -2.23 -10.55
N VAL A 197 6.58 -3.52 -10.37
CA VAL A 197 5.60 -4.59 -10.58
C VAL A 197 4.72 -4.70 -9.34
N VAL A 198 3.41 -4.64 -9.55
CA VAL A 198 2.39 -4.83 -8.50
C VAL A 198 1.66 -6.14 -8.75
N SER A 199 1.77 -7.10 -7.82
CA SER A 199 1.10 -8.39 -7.88
C SER A 199 0.21 -8.61 -6.66
N VAL A 200 -0.86 -9.39 -6.84
CA VAL A 200 -1.77 -9.79 -5.77
C VAL A 200 -1.71 -11.31 -5.67
N ALA A 201 -1.37 -11.81 -4.50
CA ALA A 201 -1.26 -13.23 -4.20
C ALA A 201 -2.33 -13.67 -3.19
N THR A 202 -2.84 -14.89 -3.38
CA THR A 202 -3.87 -15.49 -2.53
C THR A 202 -3.30 -16.21 -1.29
N GLY A 203 -1.98 -16.15 -1.07
CA GLY A 203 -1.26 -16.87 -0.02
C GLY A 203 -0.07 -16.08 0.53
N ALA A 204 1.05 -16.77 0.81
CA ALA A 204 2.28 -16.15 1.30
C ALA A 204 2.82 -15.10 0.32
N CYS A 205 3.33 -13.99 0.87
CA CYS A 205 4.01 -12.98 0.08
C CYS A 205 5.28 -13.56 -0.56
N PRO A 206 5.58 -13.25 -1.84
CA PRO A 206 6.80 -13.66 -2.51
C PRO A 206 8.04 -13.00 -1.91
#